data_AF-A0A0N7ZBY6-F1
#
_entry.id   AF-A0A0N7ZBY6-F1
#
_cell.length_a   1.000
_cell.length_b   1.000
_cell.length_c   1.000
_cell.angle_alpha   90.00
_cell.angle_beta   90.00
_cell.angle_gamma   90.00
#
_symmetry.space_group_name_H-M   'P 1'
#
loop_
_entity.id
_entity.type
_entity.pdbx_description
1 polymer ?
#
loop_
_entity_poly.entity_id
_entity_poly.type
_entity_poly.pdbx_seq_one_letter_code
_entity_poly.pdbx_strand_id
1 'polypeptide(L)'
;MKFRGFFGKALRVQQRLLQRFPEDIALRNNMGVTYLLMNQGSAAKEVFEAVLQQWPDDGFAQVHYGFVLKTTYNNVTGGAYYMQKGIASMAEGTQDERFFFHLGDALQRQGKVEEAYKIYDEAVERGMFLNRYQRSLYNVDRLTSQPLWTLEQTTYQVFFRFVACMET
;
A
#
# COMPACT_ATOMS: atom_id res chain seq x y z
N MET A 1 -20.32 -4.46 5.48
CA MET A 1 -20.08 -3.50 6.59
C MET A 1 -18.89 -2.58 6.33
N LYS A 2 -17.72 -3.11 5.94
CA LYS A 2 -16.54 -2.31 5.55
C LYS A 2 -16.83 -1.27 4.46
N PHE A 3 -17.58 -1.65 3.41
CA PHE A 3 -18.01 -0.75 2.33
C PHE A 3 -18.70 0.54 2.80
N ARG A 4 -19.43 0.49 3.93
CA ARG A 4 -20.14 1.65 4.50
C ARG A 4 -19.27 2.42 5.52
N GLY A 5 -17.99 2.09 5.67
CA GLY A 5 -17.10 2.65 6.69
C GLY A 5 -17.33 2.12 8.11
N PHE A 6 -18.20 1.13 8.30
CA PHE A 6 -18.54 0.61 9.65
C PHE A 6 -17.52 -0.44 10.13
N PHE A 7 -16.26 -0.03 10.27
CA PHE A 7 -15.15 -0.93 10.60
C PHE A 7 -15.28 -1.57 11.99
N GLY A 8 -15.71 -0.82 13.01
CA GLY A 8 -15.94 -1.39 14.34
C GLY A 8 -17.06 -2.44 14.38
N LYS A 9 -18.09 -2.31 13.52
CA LYS A 9 -19.12 -3.37 13.36
C LYS A 9 -18.54 -4.58 12.64
N ALA A 10 -17.70 -4.37 11.63
CA ALA A 10 -17.02 -5.44 10.92
C ALA A 10 -16.11 -6.25 11.85
N LEU A 11 -15.32 -5.59 12.71
CA LEU A 11 -14.46 -6.26 13.71
C LEU A 11 -15.27 -7.16 14.64
N ARG A 12 -16.41 -6.68 15.17
CA ARG A 12 -17.26 -7.51 16.04
C ARG A 12 -17.77 -8.77 15.34
N VAL A 13 -18.10 -8.68 14.06
CA VAL A 13 -18.51 -9.85 13.27
C VAL A 13 -17.32 -10.78 13.04
N GLN A 14 -16.16 -10.24 12.64
CA GLN A 14 -14.94 -11.03 12.43
C GLN A 14 -14.50 -11.77 13.69
N GLN A 15 -14.57 -11.12 14.86
CA GLN A 15 -14.28 -11.75 16.16
C GLN A 15 -15.22 -12.92 16.44
N ARG A 16 -16.53 -12.77 16.21
CA ARG A 16 -17.50 -13.86 16.37
C ARG A 16 -17.25 -15.00 15.38
N LEU A 17 -16.85 -14.69 14.15
CA LEU A 17 -16.50 -15.70 13.16
C LEU A 17 -15.24 -16.47 13.57
N LEU A 18 -14.21 -15.78 14.07
CA LEU A 18 -12.97 -16.41 14.56
C LEU A 18 -13.20 -17.26 15.83
N GLN A 19 -14.19 -16.93 16.66
CA GLN A 19 -14.60 -17.84 17.76
C GLN A 19 -15.18 -19.16 17.24
N ARG A 20 -15.83 -19.15 16.07
CA ARG A 20 -16.41 -20.35 15.45
C ARG A 20 -15.44 -21.10 14.54
N PHE A 21 -14.53 -20.37 13.91
CA PHE A 21 -13.55 -20.85 12.93
C PHE A 21 -12.15 -20.34 13.29
N PRO A 22 -11.54 -20.84 14.38
CA PRO A 22 -10.28 -20.29 14.92
C PRO A 22 -9.06 -20.48 14.00
N GLU A 23 -9.10 -21.47 13.11
CA GLU A 23 -8.03 -21.79 12.16
C GLU A 23 -8.23 -21.15 10.78
N ASP A 24 -9.27 -20.34 10.59
CA ASP A 24 -9.51 -19.64 9.33
C ASP A 24 -8.56 -18.44 9.20
N ILE A 25 -7.45 -18.69 8.49
CA ILE A 25 -6.37 -17.72 8.25
C ILE A 25 -6.91 -16.50 7.49
N ALA A 26 -7.80 -16.71 6.50
CA ALA A 26 -8.36 -15.64 5.69
C ALA A 26 -9.22 -14.69 6.54
N LEU A 27 -9.98 -15.21 7.50
CA LEU A 27 -10.72 -14.38 8.47
C LEU A 27 -9.78 -13.57 9.37
N ARG A 28 -8.69 -14.19 9.86
CA ARG A 28 -7.69 -13.51 10.70
C ARG A 28 -6.97 -12.41 9.91
N ASN A 29 -6.55 -12.68 8.69
CA ASN A 29 -5.97 -11.71 7.77
C ASN A 29 -6.93 -10.53 7.47
N ASN A 30 -8.20 -10.83 7.21
CA ASN A 30 -9.22 -9.81 6.99
C ASN A 30 -9.45 -8.91 8.22
N MET A 31 -9.27 -9.44 9.43
CA MET A 31 -9.31 -8.65 10.66
C MET A 31 -8.12 -7.68 10.72
N GLY A 32 -6.91 -8.13 10.37
CA GLY A 32 -5.71 -7.29 10.25
C GLY A 32 -5.89 -6.14 9.27
N VAL A 33 -6.46 -6.40 8.09
CA VAL A 33 -6.83 -5.35 7.11
C VAL A 33 -7.85 -4.37 7.68
N THR A 34 -8.78 -4.85 8.49
CA THR A 34 -9.80 -3.97 9.11
C THR A 34 -9.16 -3.02 10.13
N TYR A 35 -8.16 -3.48 10.88
CA TYR A 35 -7.36 -2.60 11.73
C TYR A 35 -6.56 -1.56 10.93
N LEU A 36 -5.98 -1.95 9.78
CA LEU A 36 -5.33 -1.00 8.88
C LEU A 36 -6.29 0.10 8.38
N LEU A 37 -7.50 -0.27 7.96
CA LEU A 37 -8.55 0.68 7.55
C LEU A 37 -8.99 1.62 8.68
N MET A 38 -8.78 1.24 9.93
CA MET A 38 -9.02 2.05 11.11
C MET A 38 -7.79 2.86 11.56
N ASN A 39 -6.70 2.83 10.78
CA ASN A 39 -5.41 3.42 11.12
C ASN A 39 -4.81 2.87 12.44
N GLN A 40 -5.11 1.61 12.77
CA GLN A 40 -4.63 0.92 13.98
C GLN A 40 -3.46 -0.01 13.63
N GLY A 41 -2.33 0.57 13.25
CA GLY A 41 -1.14 -0.17 12.81
C GLY A 41 -0.60 -1.16 13.84
N SER A 42 -0.66 -0.83 15.14
CA SER A 42 -0.20 -1.74 16.21
C SER A 42 -1.07 -2.99 16.31
N ALA A 43 -2.40 -2.85 16.28
CA ALA A 43 -3.31 -3.99 16.29
C ALA A 43 -3.18 -4.83 15.01
N ALA A 44 -2.99 -4.18 13.86
CA ALA A 44 -2.70 -4.89 12.61
C ALA A 44 -1.40 -5.70 12.70
N LYS A 45 -0.33 -5.13 13.29
CA LYS A 45 0.94 -5.84 13.51
C LYS A 45 0.71 -7.14 14.29
N GLU A 46 0.05 -7.07 15.44
CA GLU A 46 -0.19 -8.23 16.30
C GLU A 46 -0.94 -9.34 15.56
N VAL A 47 -1.95 -8.97 14.75
CA VAL A 47 -2.72 -9.94 13.97
C VAL A 47 -1.86 -10.64 12.93
N PHE A 48 -1.12 -9.89 12.10
CA PHE A 48 -0.30 -10.48 11.04
C PHE A 48 0.91 -11.22 11.61
N GLU A 49 1.50 -10.75 12.71
CA GLU A 49 2.57 -11.44 13.43
C GLU A 49 2.09 -12.79 13.97
N ALA A 50 0.89 -12.84 14.58
CA ALA A 50 0.31 -14.11 15.05
C ALA A 50 0.02 -15.07 13.89
N VAL A 51 -0.43 -14.57 12.73
CA VAL A 51 -0.59 -15.40 11.52
C VAL A 51 0.77 -15.96 11.09
N LEU A 52 1.81 -15.12 10.99
CA LEU A 52 3.13 -15.53 10.52
C LEU A 52 3.89 -16.43 11.51
N GLN A 53 3.56 -16.38 12.80
CA GLN A 53 4.09 -17.32 13.79
C GLN A 53 3.58 -18.75 13.55
N GLN A 54 2.33 -18.90 13.09
CA GLN A 54 1.69 -20.20 12.86
C GLN A 54 1.82 -20.67 11.40
N TRP A 55 1.76 -19.74 10.45
CA TRP A 55 1.88 -19.97 9.01
C TRP A 55 2.91 -19.00 8.39
N PRO A 56 4.21 -19.30 8.53
CA PRO A 56 5.29 -18.41 8.10
C PRO A 56 5.29 -18.05 6.61
N ASP A 57 4.65 -18.87 5.79
CA ASP A 57 4.59 -18.74 4.33
C ASP A 57 3.28 -18.13 3.81
N ASP A 58 2.40 -17.64 4.70
CA ASP A 58 1.18 -16.92 4.28
C ASP A 58 1.53 -15.59 3.59
N GLY A 59 1.51 -15.60 2.26
CA GLY A 59 1.93 -14.45 1.45
C GLY A 59 1.12 -13.18 1.71
N PHE A 60 -0.18 -13.34 2.00
CA PHE A 60 -1.07 -12.22 2.32
C PHE A 60 -0.64 -11.54 3.63
N ALA A 61 -0.38 -12.29 4.69
CA ALA A 61 0.12 -11.75 5.95
C ALA A 61 1.52 -11.16 5.78
N GLN A 62 2.40 -11.77 4.96
CA GLN A 62 3.73 -11.24 4.69
C GLN A 62 3.67 -9.84 4.06
N VAL A 63 2.88 -9.62 2.99
CA VAL A 63 2.80 -8.28 2.38
C VAL A 63 2.23 -7.23 3.32
N HIS A 64 1.21 -7.58 4.10
CA HIS A 64 0.58 -6.64 5.05
C HIS A 64 1.43 -6.39 6.29
N TYR A 65 2.13 -7.40 6.80
CA TYR A 65 3.08 -7.25 7.89
C TYR A 65 4.25 -6.36 7.46
N GLY A 66 4.81 -6.61 6.27
CA GLY A 66 5.85 -5.76 5.70
C GLY A 66 5.42 -4.31 5.50
N PHE A 67 4.18 -4.10 5.03
CA PHE A 67 3.56 -2.78 4.97
C PHE A 67 3.53 -2.11 6.36
N VAL A 68 2.98 -2.79 7.38
CA VAL A 68 2.90 -2.27 8.76
C VAL A 68 4.28 -1.93 9.33
N LEU A 69 5.26 -2.82 9.17
CA LEU A 69 6.63 -2.59 9.63
C LEU A 69 7.20 -1.29 9.03
N LYS A 70 7.00 -1.08 7.74
CA LYS A 70 7.49 0.12 7.04
C LYS A 70 6.73 1.37 7.48
N THR A 71 5.40 1.35 7.48
CA THR A 71 4.58 2.56 7.61
C THR A 71 4.33 2.98 9.05
N THR A 72 4.23 2.02 9.98
CA THR A 72 3.93 2.30 11.39
C THR A 72 5.19 2.34 12.24
N TYR A 73 6.18 1.49 11.93
CA TYR A 73 7.38 1.32 12.77
C TYR A 73 8.66 1.86 12.12
N ASN A 74 8.57 2.43 10.91
CA ASN A 74 9.72 2.90 10.14
C ASN A 74 10.82 1.82 9.95
N ASN A 75 10.46 0.54 10.07
CA ASN A 75 11.36 -0.59 9.83
C ASN A 75 11.37 -0.89 8.33
N VAL A 76 12.14 -0.08 7.60
CA VAL A 76 12.24 -0.14 6.14
C VAL A 76 12.79 -1.48 5.67
N THR A 77 13.84 -1.98 6.30
CA THR A 77 14.51 -3.23 5.93
C THR A 77 13.60 -4.44 6.13
N GLY A 78 12.97 -4.55 7.31
CA GLY A 78 12.00 -5.61 7.59
C GLY A 78 10.77 -5.51 6.69
N GLY A 79 10.31 -4.29 6.44
CA GLY A 79 9.20 -4.04 5.53
C GLY A 79 9.46 -4.54 4.11
N ALA A 80 10.62 -4.20 3.55
CA ALA A 80 11.04 -4.68 2.23
C ALA A 80 11.14 -6.22 2.18
N TYR A 81 11.77 -6.82 3.20
CA TYR A 81 11.93 -8.28 3.28
C TYR A 81 10.60 -9.03 3.21
N TYR A 82 9.63 -8.66 4.05
CA TYR A 82 8.33 -9.34 4.09
C TYR A 82 7.46 -9.03 2.87
N MET A 83 7.48 -7.79 2.35
CA MET A 83 6.77 -7.47 1.11
C MET A 83 7.32 -8.24 -0.07
N GLN A 84 8.64 -8.38 -0.19
CA GLN A 84 9.25 -9.15 -1.27
C GLN A 84 8.86 -10.63 -1.21
N LYS A 85 8.92 -11.26 -0.02
CA LYS A 85 8.45 -12.65 0.15
C LYS A 85 6.97 -12.80 -0.19
N GLY A 86 6.14 -11.89 0.30
CA GLY A 86 4.69 -11.97 0.11
C GLY A 86 4.30 -11.79 -1.37
N ILE A 87 4.90 -10.85 -2.09
CA ILE A 87 4.69 -10.68 -3.54
C ILE A 87 5.16 -11.93 -4.30
N ALA A 88 6.32 -12.49 -3.94
CA ALA A 88 6.86 -13.69 -4.60
C ALA A 88 5.99 -14.95 -4.40
N SER A 89 5.14 -14.98 -3.37
CA SER A 89 4.21 -16.10 -3.14
C SER A 89 3.13 -16.24 -4.22
N MET A 90 2.84 -15.17 -4.97
CA MET A 90 1.72 -15.09 -5.91
C MET A 90 0.35 -15.44 -5.31
N ALA A 91 0.22 -15.42 -3.98
CA ALA A 91 -1.05 -15.69 -3.30
C ALA A 91 -2.10 -14.61 -3.63
N GLU A 92 -3.37 -14.98 -3.55
CA GLU A 92 -4.47 -14.03 -3.77
C GLU A 92 -4.32 -12.80 -2.86
N GLY A 93 -4.50 -11.60 -3.42
CA GLY A 93 -4.37 -10.34 -2.67
C GLY A 93 -2.95 -9.85 -2.43
N THR A 94 -1.92 -10.53 -2.95
CA THR A 94 -0.52 -10.06 -2.87
C THR A 94 -0.08 -9.22 -4.07
N GLN A 95 -0.76 -9.41 -5.21
CA GLN A 95 -0.48 -8.71 -6.47
C GLN A 95 -1.23 -7.38 -6.54
N ASP A 96 -0.93 -6.49 -5.61
CA ASP A 96 -1.58 -5.20 -5.43
C ASP A 96 -0.56 -4.05 -5.54
N GLU A 97 -0.92 -3.03 -6.30
CA GLU A 97 -0.06 -1.89 -6.65
C GLU A 97 0.53 -1.17 -5.43
N ARG A 98 -0.16 -1.21 -4.28
CA ARG A 98 0.32 -0.63 -3.02
C ARG A 98 1.58 -1.32 -2.52
N PHE A 99 1.67 -2.64 -2.65
CA PHE A 99 2.84 -3.40 -2.19
C PHE A 99 4.05 -3.17 -3.09
N PHE A 100 3.85 -3.09 -4.42
CA PHE A 100 4.91 -2.73 -5.35
C PHE A 100 5.42 -1.31 -5.10
N PHE A 101 4.51 -0.36 -4.84
CA PHE A 101 4.88 1.01 -4.50
C PHE A 101 5.72 1.07 -3.23
N HIS A 102 5.27 0.41 -2.17
CA HIS A 102 5.95 0.44 -0.88
C HIS A 102 7.24 -0.38 -0.86
N LEU A 103 7.34 -1.48 -1.59
CA LEU A 103 8.56 -2.25 -1.74
C LEU A 103 9.62 -1.42 -2.47
N GLY A 104 9.26 -0.80 -3.60
CA GLY A 104 10.19 0.07 -4.33
C GLY A 104 10.66 1.26 -3.49
N ASP A 105 9.76 1.97 -2.79
CA ASP A 105 10.14 3.06 -1.88
C ASP A 105 11.07 2.56 -0.76
N ALA A 106 10.80 1.37 -0.21
CA ALA A 106 11.67 0.78 0.81
C ALA A 106 13.07 0.44 0.28
N LEU A 107 13.17 -0.07 -0.95
CA LEU A 107 14.45 -0.36 -1.61
C LEU A 107 15.23 0.93 -1.91
N GLN A 108 14.55 1.98 -2.40
CA GLN A 108 15.19 3.29 -2.62
C GLN A 108 15.77 3.87 -1.33
N ARG A 109 15.03 3.80 -0.22
CA ARG A 109 15.51 4.27 1.11
C ARG A 109 16.69 3.47 1.64
N GLN A 110 16.87 2.23 1.16
CA GLN A 110 18.06 1.41 1.45
C GLN A 110 19.22 1.68 0.48
N GLY A 111 19.09 2.63 -0.45
CA GLY A 111 20.09 2.91 -1.49
C GLY A 111 20.07 1.92 -2.66
N LYS A 112 19.13 0.96 -2.68
CA LYS A 112 19.00 -0.07 -3.72
C LYS A 112 18.15 0.43 -4.88
N VAL A 113 18.60 1.51 -5.52
CA VAL A 113 17.82 2.23 -6.54
C VAL A 113 17.49 1.35 -7.75
N GLU A 114 18.48 0.61 -8.26
CA GLU A 114 18.28 -0.28 -9.42
C GLU A 114 17.31 -1.43 -9.12
N GLU A 115 17.33 -1.98 -7.91
CA GLU A 115 16.37 -3.01 -7.49
C GLU A 115 14.95 -2.42 -7.40
N ALA A 116 14.79 -1.23 -6.83
CA ALA A 116 13.49 -0.55 -6.77
C ALA A 116 12.91 -0.30 -8.16
N TYR A 117 13.77 0.11 -9.09
CA TYR A 117 13.43 0.34 -10.48
C TYR A 117 12.95 -0.92 -11.20
N LYS A 118 13.56 -2.08 -10.94
CA LYS A 118 13.04 -3.36 -11.45
C LYS A 118 11.64 -3.66 -10.92
N ILE A 119 11.38 -3.41 -9.64
CA ILE A 119 10.04 -3.60 -9.04
C ILE A 119 9.01 -2.67 -9.70
N TYR A 120 9.38 -1.42 -9.99
CA TYR A 120 8.48 -0.49 -10.66
C TYR A 120 8.23 -0.86 -12.12
N ASP A 121 9.24 -1.31 -12.85
CA ASP A 121 9.08 -1.76 -14.23
C ASP A 121 8.18 -3.00 -14.31
N GLU A 122 8.38 -3.97 -13.41
CA GLU A 122 7.51 -5.13 -13.28
C GLU A 122 6.05 -4.74 -12.99
N ALA A 123 5.83 -3.76 -12.12
CA ALA A 123 4.50 -3.25 -11.83
C ALA A 123 3.86 -2.56 -13.05
N VAL A 124 4.65 -1.86 -13.89
CA VAL A 124 4.18 -1.28 -15.15
C VAL A 124 3.77 -2.37 -16.14
N GLU A 125 4.59 -3.42 -16.31
CA GLU A 125 4.28 -4.55 -17.18
C GLU A 125 2.98 -5.25 -16.78
N ARG A 126 2.67 -5.25 -15.47
CA ARG A 126 1.43 -5.80 -14.90
C ARG A 126 0.25 -4.81 -14.89
N GLY A 127 0.42 -3.61 -15.44
CA GLY A 127 -0.64 -2.59 -15.53
C GLY A 127 -0.97 -1.89 -14.21
N MET A 128 -0.11 -2.01 -13.19
CA MET A 128 -0.32 -1.40 -11.87
C MET A 128 0.05 0.09 -11.85
N PHE A 129 1.05 0.49 -12.64
CA PHE A 129 1.51 1.88 -12.76
C PHE A 129 1.47 2.34 -14.22
N LEU A 130 1.27 3.65 -14.42
CA LEU A 130 1.27 4.25 -15.76
C LEU A 130 2.66 4.20 -16.39
N ASN A 131 3.70 4.47 -15.60
CA ASN A 131 5.10 4.22 -15.95
C ASN A 131 5.94 4.19 -14.68
N ARG A 132 7.24 3.88 -14.82
CA ARG A 132 8.15 3.73 -13.68
C ARG A 132 8.30 5.00 -12.84
N TYR A 133 8.04 6.19 -13.41
CA TYR A 133 8.10 7.47 -12.71
C TYR A 133 6.74 7.90 -12.15
N GLN A 134 5.65 7.63 -12.86
CA GLN A 134 4.28 7.96 -12.48
C GLN A 134 3.57 6.75 -11.87
N ARG A 135 3.71 6.62 -10.55
CA ARG A 135 3.22 5.49 -9.74
C ARG A 135 2.06 5.88 -8.82
N SER A 136 1.29 6.89 -9.20
CA SER A 136 0.07 7.28 -8.49
C SER A 136 -0.96 6.14 -8.61
N LEU A 137 -1.64 5.82 -7.50
CA LEU A 137 -2.57 4.69 -7.43
C LEU A 137 -4.03 5.08 -7.75
N TYR A 138 -4.33 6.38 -7.68
CA TYR A 138 -5.64 6.93 -7.95
C TYR A 138 -5.53 7.91 -9.12
N ASN A 139 -5.88 7.45 -10.32
CA ASN A 139 -5.68 8.17 -11.57
C ASN A 139 -7.01 8.48 -12.28
N VAL A 140 -6.93 9.42 -13.21
CA VAL A 140 -7.98 9.70 -14.18
C VAL A 140 -7.35 9.66 -15.57
N ASP A 141 -7.72 8.67 -16.38
CA ASP A 141 -6.99 8.30 -17.61
C ASP A 141 -6.87 9.43 -18.64
N ARG A 142 -7.85 10.35 -18.68
CA ARG A 142 -7.86 11.48 -19.61
C ARG A 142 -6.86 12.59 -19.29
N LEU A 143 -6.16 12.52 -18.15
CA LEU A 143 -5.23 13.58 -17.75
C LEU A 143 -3.87 13.39 -18.43
N THR A 144 -3.42 14.44 -19.13
CA THR A 144 -2.05 14.50 -19.65
C THR A 144 -1.06 14.42 -18.50
N SER A 145 -0.02 13.60 -18.66
CA SER A 145 1.06 13.43 -17.70
C SER A 145 2.39 13.86 -18.27
N GLN A 146 3.07 14.77 -17.57
CA GLN A 146 4.43 15.20 -17.85
C GLN A 146 5.07 15.77 -16.56
N PRO A 147 6.39 15.63 -16.38
CA PRO A 147 7.06 16.03 -15.15
C PRO A 147 7.17 17.54 -14.96
N LEU A 148 7.16 18.32 -16.05
CA LEU A 148 7.31 19.77 -16.03
C LEU A 148 6.21 20.42 -16.87
N TRP A 149 5.64 21.50 -16.33
CA TRP A 149 4.57 22.27 -16.95
C TRP A 149 4.97 23.74 -16.98
N THR A 150 4.76 24.40 -18.12
CA THR A 150 4.79 25.86 -18.24
C THR A 150 3.49 26.47 -17.69
N LEU A 151 3.52 27.75 -17.33
CA LEU A 151 2.35 28.47 -16.82
C LEU A 151 1.17 28.41 -17.82
N GLU A 152 1.45 28.55 -19.10
CA GLU A 152 0.48 28.51 -20.20
C GLU A 152 -0.19 27.13 -20.28
N GLN A 153 0.60 26.06 -20.17
CA GLN A 153 0.08 24.69 -20.22
C GLN A 153 -0.83 24.34 -19.03
N THR A 154 -0.70 25.03 -17.89
CA THR A 154 -1.58 24.79 -16.73
C THR A 154 -3.00 25.31 -16.93
N THR A 155 -3.23 26.21 -17.90
CA THR A 155 -4.48 26.98 -18.10
C THR A 155 -4.85 27.95 -16.95
N TYR A 156 -4.03 28.05 -15.90
CA TYR A 156 -4.24 28.92 -14.73
C TYR A 156 -3.48 30.26 -14.79
N GLN A 157 -2.97 30.66 -15.96
CA GLN A 157 -2.16 31.88 -16.10
C GLN A 157 -2.84 33.13 -15.52
N VAL A 158 -4.16 33.27 -15.72
CA VAL A 158 -4.94 34.39 -15.19
C VAL A 158 -4.96 34.37 -13.66
N PHE A 159 -5.23 33.22 -13.05
CA PHE A 159 -5.26 33.06 -11.59
C PHE A 159 -3.93 33.46 -10.93
N PHE A 160 -2.80 32.99 -11.47
CA PHE A 160 -1.49 33.29 -10.89
C PHE A 160 -1.06 34.75 -11.03
N ARG A 161 -1.47 35.44 -12.12
CA ARG A 161 -1.22 36.89 -12.27
C ARG A 161 -1.97 37.72 -11.23
N PHE A 162 -3.20 37.33 -10.89
CA PHE A 162 -3.97 38.02 -9.85
C PHE A 162 -3.34 37.90 -8.47
N VAL A 163 -2.84 36.72 -8.11
CA VAL A 163 -2.17 36.50 -6.80
C VAL A 163 -0.87 37.30 -6.70
N ALA A 164 -0.07 37.32 -7.77
CA ALA A 164 1.20 38.07 -7.77
C ALA A 164 1.01 39.60 -7.67
N CYS A 165 -0.09 40.16 -8.18
CA CYS A 165 -0.39 41.59 -8.05
C CYS A 165 -0.96 41.99 -6.67
N MET A 166 -1.40 41.04 -5.84
CA MET A 166 -1.92 41.34 -4.50
C MET A 166 -0.82 41.43 -3.43
N GLU A 167 0.41 41.01 -3.75
CA GLU A 167 1.57 41.05 -2.84
C GLU A 167 2.51 42.25 -3.09
N THR A 168 2.09 43.22 -3.93
CA THR A 168 2.79 44.49 -4.20
C THR A 168 1.94 45.69 -3.82
#